data_AF-A0A848WZV4-F1
#
_entry.id   AF-A0A848WZV4-F1
#
_cell.length_a   1.000
_cell.length_b   1.000
_cell.length_c   1.000
_cell.angle_alpha   90.00
_cell.angle_beta   90.00
_cell.angle_gamma   90.00
#
_symmetry.space_group_name_H-M   'P 1'
#
loop_
_entity.id
_entity.type
_entity.pdbx_description
1 polymer ?
#
loop_
_entity_poly.entity_id
_entity_poly.type
_entity_poly.pdbx_seq_one_letter_code
_entity_poly.pdbx_strand_id
1 'polypeptide(L)'
;MLDRSRLEIKLGKYATAAQSALTDNLLLGRVQSYRRQIGGRMVALDKKQAERKIPKGEFFISRKLDGEFSMLAYDGEEIILLNPGGTIRAGLPLLDEAAAILEKAGIKQALIPGELHVAKPDGERARVHDTSRFARGPENEEQLNALHFAVFDLLEVDGSDAGGSFVETWKQITDLFGKGERIAPVETVEGKGAKAVLEKFEEWVEGEGAEGVVARSDTAGWFKVKPRHTLDVAVIGFAEGTDDRAGMLHDMLLGIYRTDGTVQVLGRVGGGFSDDQRRDLLSDLRDLVTESEYAEVNSDRVAYEMIRPELVAEISCLDLISQTTRGGTIDRMVLEWEDDNRIWKTARRLPLCSVISPQFIRIRDDKEPNPEDCRFSQLTDIVEIPLADATSSDLQLPRSEIIKREVRVKELKGKTMVRKLIVWKTNKEEASRGEYPQFVCHLTDFSPNRKDPIKREIRVSDSFPQIQELAEKLETKYFVGGWKEPEAE
;
A
#
# COMPACT_ATOMS: atom_id res chain seq x y z
N MET A 1 -23.52 -11.47 12.64
CA MET A 1 -22.48 -10.82 11.79
C MET A 1 -21.59 -11.77 10.97
N LEU A 2 -21.34 -13.00 11.42
CA LEU A 2 -20.30 -13.90 10.91
C LEU A 2 -20.77 -15.33 10.59
N ASP A 3 -20.20 -15.92 9.55
CA ASP A 3 -20.17 -17.37 9.34
C ASP A 3 -19.02 -17.98 10.15
N ARG A 4 -19.34 -18.50 11.34
CA ARG A 4 -18.36 -19.09 12.27
C ARG A 4 -17.64 -20.32 11.71
N SER A 5 -18.18 -21.00 10.70
CA SER A 5 -17.53 -22.15 10.09
C SER A 5 -16.26 -21.79 9.31
N ARG A 6 -16.08 -20.49 9.00
CA ARG A 6 -14.93 -19.94 8.27
C ARG A 6 -13.88 -19.30 9.19
N LEU A 7 -14.05 -19.41 10.50
CA LEU A 7 -13.09 -18.90 11.48
C LEU A 7 -11.96 -19.90 11.69
N GLU A 8 -10.73 -19.38 11.68
CA GLU A 8 -9.53 -20.12 12.05
C GLU A 8 -9.15 -19.76 13.48
N ILE A 9 -9.23 -20.71 14.40
CA ILE A 9 -8.82 -20.52 15.80
C ILE A 9 -7.31 -20.37 15.85
N LYS A 10 -6.84 -19.27 16.45
CA LYS A 10 -5.42 -19.00 16.65
C LYS A 10 -4.97 -19.37 18.06
N LEU A 11 -5.73 -18.97 19.08
CA LEU A 11 -5.41 -19.28 20.48
C LEU A 11 -6.64 -19.16 21.38
N GLY A 12 -6.99 -20.21 22.13
CA GLY A 12 -8.15 -20.18 23.04
C GLY A 12 -9.44 -19.85 22.29
N LYS A 13 -10.10 -18.73 22.67
CA LYS A 13 -11.30 -18.21 21.97
C LYS A 13 -10.98 -17.30 20.78
N TYR A 14 -9.72 -16.87 20.65
CA TYR A 14 -9.31 -15.94 19.61
C TYR A 14 -9.25 -16.64 18.25
N ALA A 15 -9.95 -16.07 17.27
CA ALA A 15 -10.01 -16.57 15.92
C ALA A 15 -9.95 -15.44 14.90
N THR A 16 -9.44 -15.78 13.71
CA THR A 16 -9.36 -14.86 12.57
C THR A 16 -10.10 -15.43 11.37
N ALA A 17 -10.61 -14.55 10.50
CA ALA A 17 -11.14 -14.96 9.19
C ALA A 17 -10.88 -13.90 8.13
N ALA A 18 -10.98 -14.29 6.87
CA ALA A 18 -11.04 -13.37 5.75
C ALA A 18 -12.46 -12.77 5.59
N GLN A 19 -12.58 -11.71 4.80
CA GLN A 19 -13.84 -11.03 4.50
C GLN A 19 -14.98 -11.95 4.05
N SER A 20 -14.65 -13.12 3.47
CA SER A 20 -15.61 -14.12 3.04
C SER A 20 -16.42 -14.72 4.19
N ALA A 21 -16.03 -14.52 5.45
CA ALA A 21 -16.80 -14.91 6.62
C ALA A 21 -17.85 -13.88 7.06
N LEU A 22 -17.89 -12.68 6.48
CA LEU A 22 -18.94 -11.70 6.78
C LEU A 22 -20.27 -12.15 6.18
N THR A 23 -21.34 -12.09 6.97
CA THR A 23 -22.71 -12.25 6.45
C THR A 23 -23.27 -10.94 5.91
N ASP A 24 -22.80 -9.80 6.43
CA ASP A 24 -23.08 -8.48 5.89
C ASP A 24 -21.98 -8.06 4.90
N ASN A 25 -22.33 -8.12 3.61
CA ASN A 25 -21.42 -7.76 2.52
C ASN A 25 -21.11 -6.26 2.43
N LEU A 26 -21.85 -5.39 3.14
CA LEU A 26 -21.64 -3.95 3.12
C LEU A 26 -20.64 -3.48 4.17
N LEU A 27 -20.46 -4.24 5.26
CA LEU A 27 -19.66 -3.83 6.41
C LEU A 27 -18.23 -3.43 6.01
N LEU A 28 -17.54 -4.25 5.22
CA LEU A 28 -16.19 -3.92 4.75
C LEU A 28 -16.16 -2.65 3.89
N GLY A 29 -17.15 -2.46 3.03
CA GLY A 29 -17.29 -1.25 2.21
C GLY A 29 -17.43 0.00 3.08
N ARG A 30 -18.15 -0.09 4.20
CA ARG A 30 -18.28 1.00 5.19
C ARG A 30 -16.96 1.29 5.88
N VAL A 31 -16.24 0.26 6.35
CA VAL A 31 -14.90 0.40 6.97
C VAL A 31 -13.91 1.08 6.02
N GLN A 32 -13.84 0.62 4.78
CA GLN A 32 -12.94 1.20 3.76
C GLN A 32 -13.34 2.63 3.39
N SER A 33 -14.64 2.94 3.38
CA SER A 33 -15.12 4.30 3.11
C SER A 33 -14.76 5.26 4.24
N TYR A 34 -14.95 4.83 5.49
CA TYR A 34 -14.55 5.61 6.65
C TYR A 34 -13.04 5.90 6.68
N ARG A 35 -12.18 4.88 6.53
CA ARG A 35 -10.71 5.07 6.50
C ARG A 35 -10.28 6.07 5.42
N ARG A 36 -10.90 6.00 4.25
CA ARG A 36 -10.64 6.92 3.13
C ARG A 36 -11.08 8.35 3.45
N GLN A 37 -12.25 8.51 4.06
CA GLN A 37 -12.79 9.82 4.46
C GLN A 37 -11.89 10.51 5.49
N ILE A 38 -11.47 9.78 6.53
CA ILE A 38 -10.58 10.31 7.56
C ILE A 38 -9.22 10.66 6.97
N GLY A 39 -8.63 9.76 6.18
CA GLY A 39 -7.36 10.00 5.52
C GLY A 39 -7.37 11.21 4.58
N GLY A 40 -8.49 11.46 3.89
CA GLY A 40 -8.66 12.62 3.02
C GLY A 40 -8.96 13.94 3.73
N ARG A 41 -9.43 13.91 4.99
CA ARG A 41 -9.75 15.11 5.79
C ARG A 41 -8.54 15.69 6.53
N MET A 42 -7.53 14.87 6.80
CA MET A 42 -6.38 15.27 7.63
C MET A 42 -5.25 15.88 6.81
N VAL A 43 -4.78 17.05 7.22
CA VAL A 43 -3.58 17.68 6.66
C VAL A 43 -2.34 17.16 7.40
N ALA A 44 -1.39 16.61 6.67
CA ALA A 44 -0.12 16.13 7.21
C ALA A 44 0.91 17.26 7.30
N LEU A 45 1.47 17.49 8.48
CA LEU A 45 2.42 18.56 8.76
C LEU A 45 3.66 18.03 9.51
N ASP A 46 4.82 18.61 9.25
CA ASP A 46 5.95 18.53 10.19
C ASP A 46 5.87 19.65 11.25
N LYS A 47 6.78 19.62 12.25
CA LYS A 47 6.86 20.61 13.32
C LYS A 47 6.87 22.07 12.82
N LYS A 48 7.70 22.37 11.81
CA LYS A 48 7.83 23.74 11.25
C LYS A 48 6.57 24.17 10.50
N GLN A 49 5.95 23.24 9.79
CA GLN A 49 4.69 23.50 9.09
C GLN A 49 3.53 23.67 10.06
N ALA A 50 3.48 22.88 11.15
CA ALA A 50 2.47 22.96 12.19
C ALA A 50 2.45 24.35 12.84
N GLU A 51 3.62 24.90 13.17
CA GLU A 51 3.76 26.25 13.71
C GLU A 51 3.11 27.33 12.82
N ARG A 52 3.20 27.17 11.49
CA ARG A 52 2.74 28.17 10.51
C ARG A 52 1.32 27.94 10.01
N LYS A 53 0.91 26.67 9.89
CA LYS A 53 -0.31 26.26 9.18
C LYS A 53 -1.46 25.88 10.11
N ILE A 54 -1.22 25.54 11.37
CA ILE A 54 -2.30 25.27 12.32
C ILE A 54 -2.95 26.61 12.70
N PRO A 55 -4.25 26.82 12.40
CA PRO A 55 -4.93 28.05 12.73
C PRO A 55 -5.09 28.24 14.25
N LYS A 56 -5.47 29.46 14.66
CA LYS A 56 -5.97 29.68 16.01
C LYS A 56 -7.34 29.01 16.16
N GLY A 57 -7.55 28.30 17.26
CA GLY A 57 -8.80 27.60 17.56
C GLY A 57 -8.63 26.65 18.74
N GLU A 58 -9.74 26.11 19.22
CA GLU A 58 -9.74 25.00 20.17
C GLU A 58 -9.53 23.69 19.41
N PHE A 59 -8.64 22.84 19.93
CA PHE A 59 -8.31 21.55 19.38
C PHE A 59 -8.40 20.46 20.45
N PHE A 60 -8.89 19.31 20.04
CA PHE A 60 -8.63 18.04 20.72
C PHE A 60 -7.36 17.45 20.13
N ILE A 61 -6.34 17.32 20.96
CA ILE A 61 -5.00 16.90 20.58
C ILE A 61 -4.84 15.48 21.10
N SER A 62 -4.96 14.51 20.20
CA SER A 62 -4.82 13.09 20.50
C SER A 62 -3.41 12.61 20.21
N ARG A 63 -2.88 11.73 21.06
CA ARG A 63 -1.66 10.97 20.78
C ARG A 63 -1.87 10.08 19.57
N LYS A 64 -0.94 10.11 18.60
CA LYS A 64 -1.00 9.17 17.47
C LYS A 64 -0.32 7.86 17.86
N LEU A 65 -1.12 6.81 17.98
CA LEU A 65 -0.64 5.48 18.30
C LEU A 65 -0.11 4.75 17.06
N ASP A 66 0.89 3.92 17.30
CA ASP A 66 1.54 3.07 16.32
C ASP A 66 0.89 1.68 16.32
N GLY A 67 -0.14 1.50 15.49
CA GLY A 67 -0.99 0.31 15.52
C GLY A 67 -1.63 -0.05 14.18
N GLU A 68 -2.69 -0.86 14.26
CA GLU A 68 -3.52 -1.21 13.12
C GLU A 68 -4.91 -0.59 13.28
N PHE A 69 -5.24 0.36 12.40
CA PHE A 69 -6.61 0.83 12.27
C PHE A 69 -7.58 -0.34 12.08
N SER A 70 -8.58 -0.43 12.96
CA SER A 70 -9.63 -1.44 12.92
C SER A 70 -10.98 -0.80 13.26
N MET A 71 -12.04 -1.34 12.66
CA MET A 71 -13.41 -1.02 13.05
C MET A 71 -13.92 -2.09 14.00
N LEU A 72 -14.32 -1.71 15.21
CA LEU A 72 -15.11 -2.57 16.06
C LEU A 72 -16.56 -2.54 15.58
N ALA A 73 -17.12 -3.71 15.31
CA ALA A 73 -18.51 -3.86 14.92
C ALA A 73 -19.25 -4.73 15.93
N TYR A 74 -20.41 -4.25 16.39
CA TYR A 74 -21.28 -4.91 17.36
C TYR A 74 -22.72 -4.89 16.85
N ASP A 75 -23.43 -6.02 16.92
CA ASP A 75 -24.85 -6.13 16.52
C ASP A 75 -25.78 -6.62 17.65
N GLY A 76 -25.29 -6.59 18.90
CA GLY A 76 -26.06 -7.04 20.07
C GLY A 76 -25.79 -8.50 20.43
N GLU A 77 -25.38 -9.32 19.46
CA GLU A 77 -25.10 -10.75 19.64
C GLU A 77 -23.63 -11.08 19.35
N GLU A 78 -23.05 -10.45 18.33
CA GLU A 78 -21.69 -10.65 17.91
C GLU A 78 -20.89 -9.36 17.96
N ILE A 79 -19.61 -9.50 18.32
CA ILE A 79 -18.63 -8.41 18.34
C ILE A 79 -17.34 -8.85 17.65
N ILE A 80 -16.81 -7.99 16.78
CA ILE A 80 -15.59 -8.26 16.00
C ILE A 80 -14.75 -7.00 15.84
N LEU A 81 -13.47 -7.18 15.54
CA LEU A 81 -12.69 -6.16 14.82
C LEU A 81 -12.59 -6.53 13.34
N LEU A 82 -12.78 -5.54 12.48
CA LEU A 82 -12.60 -5.66 11.04
C LEU A 82 -11.60 -4.60 10.57
N ASN A 83 -10.46 -5.05 10.03
CA ASN A 83 -9.54 -4.12 9.37
C ASN A 83 -9.99 -3.83 7.91
N PRO A 84 -9.50 -2.75 7.30
CA PRO A 84 -9.86 -2.38 5.92
C PRO A 84 -9.43 -3.39 4.86
N GLY A 85 -8.45 -4.25 5.18
CA GLY A 85 -8.01 -5.37 4.35
C GLY A 85 -8.95 -6.58 4.38
N GLY A 86 -10.02 -6.52 5.18
CA GLY A 86 -10.98 -7.60 5.31
C GLY A 86 -10.58 -8.68 6.29
N THR A 87 -9.55 -8.46 7.13
CA THR A 87 -9.22 -9.38 8.22
C THR A 87 -10.19 -9.15 9.37
N ILE A 88 -10.89 -10.22 9.74
CA ILE A 88 -11.83 -10.28 10.85
C ILE A 88 -11.10 -10.89 12.04
N ARG A 89 -11.32 -10.32 13.23
CA ARG A 89 -10.82 -10.83 14.51
C ARG A 89 -11.98 -10.95 15.49
N ALA A 90 -12.13 -12.13 16.08
CA ALA A 90 -13.18 -12.44 17.05
C ALA A 90 -12.57 -13.11 18.30
N GLY A 91 -13.22 -12.96 19.45
CA GLY A 91 -12.80 -13.62 20.70
C GLY A 91 -11.52 -13.06 21.33
N LEU A 92 -11.19 -11.80 21.07
CA LEU A 92 -10.15 -11.07 21.79
C LEU A 92 -10.68 -10.65 23.18
N PRO A 93 -9.85 -10.64 24.25
CA PRO A 93 -10.26 -10.17 25.57
C PRO A 93 -10.82 -8.73 25.58
N LEU A 94 -10.26 -7.84 24.74
CA LEU A 94 -10.77 -6.47 24.58
C LEU A 94 -12.21 -6.43 24.02
N LEU A 95 -12.63 -7.46 23.27
CA LEU A 95 -13.97 -7.52 22.69
C LEU A 95 -14.99 -7.98 23.74
N ASP A 96 -14.60 -8.87 24.66
CA ASP A 96 -15.43 -9.24 25.80
C ASP A 96 -15.72 -8.02 26.69
N GLU A 97 -14.70 -7.20 26.94
CA GLU A 97 -14.86 -5.94 27.67
C GLU A 97 -15.74 -4.93 26.91
N ALA A 98 -15.48 -4.74 25.61
CA ALA A 98 -16.27 -3.84 24.79
C ALA A 98 -17.76 -4.24 24.75
N ALA A 99 -18.06 -5.53 24.60
CA ALA A 99 -19.44 -6.03 24.65
C ALA A 99 -20.10 -5.72 25.99
N ALA A 100 -19.42 -5.97 27.12
CA ALA A 100 -19.96 -5.67 28.44
C ALA A 100 -20.24 -4.16 28.65
N ILE A 101 -19.37 -3.28 28.13
CA ILE A 101 -19.58 -1.83 28.16
C ILE A 101 -20.82 -1.43 27.35
N LEU A 102 -20.93 -1.93 26.12
CA LEU A 102 -22.04 -1.60 25.20
C LEU A 102 -23.39 -2.15 25.71
N GLU A 103 -23.41 -3.38 26.21
CA GLU A 103 -24.59 -4.00 26.82
C GLU A 103 -25.08 -3.20 28.04
N LYS A 104 -24.16 -2.81 28.92
CA LYS A 104 -24.49 -2.01 30.11
C LYS A 104 -25.01 -0.63 29.74
N ALA A 105 -24.54 -0.05 28.63
CA ALA A 105 -25.03 1.20 28.08
C ALA A 105 -26.39 1.05 27.35
N GLY A 106 -26.88 -0.18 27.16
CA GLY A 106 -28.11 -0.47 26.43
C GLY A 106 -27.99 -0.28 24.91
N ILE A 107 -26.76 -0.21 24.39
CA ILE A 107 -26.49 -0.10 22.95
C ILE A 107 -26.72 -1.47 22.31
N LYS A 108 -27.44 -1.49 21.19
CA LYS A 108 -27.82 -2.70 20.45
C LYS A 108 -26.95 -2.92 19.23
N GLN A 109 -26.44 -1.86 18.61
CA GLN A 109 -25.50 -1.97 17.51
C GLN A 109 -24.55 -0.78 17.48
N ALA A 110 -23.30 -1.02 17.11
CA ALA A 110 -22.30 0.03 17.02
C ALA A 110 -21.22 -0.26 15.98
N LEU A 111 -20.73 0.81 15.34
CA LEU A 111 -19.50 0.82 14.54
C LEU A 111 -18.54 1.84 15.13
N ILE A 112 -17.44 1.35 15.68
CA ILE A 112 -16.52 2.14 16.50
C ILE A 112 -15.11 2.06 15.90
N PRO A 113 -14.65 3.12 15.22
CA PRO A 113 -13.28 3.21 14.72
C PRO A 113 -12.28 3.39 15.86
N GLY A 114 -11.16 2.68 15.76
CA GLY A 114 -10.07 2.77 16.72
C GLY A 114 -8.78 2.17 16.19
N GLU A 115 -7.77 2.22 17.05
CA GLU A 115 -6.44 1.66 16.78
C GLU A 115 -6.21 0.43 17.65
N LEU A 116 -6.10 -0.74 17.01
CA LEU A 116 -5.59 -1.94 17.67
C LEU A 116 -4.09 -1.75 17.87
N HIS A 117 -3.61 -1.90 19.10
CA HIS A 117 -2.21 -1.69 19.44
C HIS A 117 -1.78 -2.63 20.57
N VAL A 118 -0.47 -2.79 20.75
CA VAL A 118 0.09 -3.48 21.93
C VAL A 118 0.28 -2.46 23.04
N ALA A 119 -0.41 -2.66 24.16
CA ALA A 119 -0.11 -1.96 25.40
C ALA A 119 1.23 -2.50 25.93
N LYS A 120 2.18 -1.60 26.19
CA LYS A 120 3.45 -1.94 26.83
C LYS A 120 3.53 -1.33 28.24
N PRO A 121 4.32 -1.91 29.15
CA PRO A 121 4.71 -1.26 30.39
C PRO A 121 5.34 0.12 30.10
N ASP A 122 5.18 1.04 31.04
CA ASP A 122 5.60 2.43 30.92
C ASP A 122 7.09 2.56 30.52
N GLY A 123 7.38 3.33 29.46
CA GLY A 123 8.74 3.61 28.98
C GLY A 123 9.30 2.73 27.84
N GLU A 124 8.58 1.72 27.35
CA GLU A 124 9.02 0.93 26.19
C GLU A 124 8.35 1.34 24.86
N ARG A 125 9.16 1.49 23.80
CA ARG A 125 8.63 1.77 22.45
C ARG A 125 7.94 0.53 21.88
N ALA A 126 6.64 0.63 21.60
CA ALA A 126 5.97 -0.32 20.71
C ALA A 126 6.51 -0.14 19.30
N ARG A 127 6.91 -1.23 18.64
CA ARG A 127 7.19 -1.22 17.19
C ARG A 127 5.90 -1.71 16.51
N VAL A 128 5.46 -1.10 15.41
CA VAL A 128 4.35 -1.60 14.55
C VAL A 128 4.32 -3.13 14.44
N HIS A 129 5.50 -3.74 14.27
CA HIS A 129 5.69 -5.18 14.10
C HIS A 129 5.07 -6.02 15.24
N ASP A 130 5.04 -5.52 16.48
CA ASP A 130 4.50 -6.24 17.63
C ASP A 130 2.99 -6.41 17.52
N THR A 131 2.26 -5.33 17.20
CA THR A 131 0.80 -5.35 17.00
C THR A 131 0.40 -6.32 15.92
N SER A 132 1.03 -6.21 14.76
CA SER A 132 0.73 -7.07 13.61
C SER A 132 1.06 -8.54 13.89
N ARG A 133 2.20 -8.82 14.54
CA ARG A 133 2.61 -10.18 14.94
C ARG A 133 1.59 -10.78 15.91
N PHE A 134 1.29 -10.08 17.00
CA PHE A 134 0.38 -10.59 18.04
C PHE A 134 -1.04 -10.77 17.49
N ALA A 135 -1.48 -9.87 16.60
CA ALA A 135 -2.80 -9.93 15.98
C ALA A 135 -2.91 -10.88 14.76
N ARG A 136 -1.82 -11.53 14.32
CA ARG A 136 -1.85 -12.59 13.28
C ARG A 136 -1.75 -13.98 13.86
N GLY A 137 -0.92 -14.16 14.89
CA GLY A 137 -0.61 -15.45 15.47
C GLY A 137 0.05 -15.31 16.83
N PRO A 138 -0.72 -15.04 17.89
CA PRO A 138 -0.18 -14.93 19.24
C PRO A 138 0.33 -16.30 19.71
N GLU A 139 1.49 -16.31 20.34
CA GLU A 139 2.16 -17.52 20.83
C GLU A 139 1.63 -17.97 22.20
N ASN A 140 1.06 -17.04 22.98
CA ASN A 140 0.55 -17.28 24.33
C ASN A 140 -0.54 -16.26 24.73
N GLU A 141 -1.21 -16.51 25.85
CA GLU A 141 -2.29 -15.64 26.34
C GLU A 141 -1.80 -14.26 26.76
N GLU A 142 -0.53 -14.11 27.15
CA GLU A 142 0.06 -12.81 27.51
C GLU A 142 0.10 -11.87 26.31
N GLN A 143 0.53 -12.35 25.13
CA GLN A 143 0.50 -11.57 23.89
C GLN A 143 -0.93 -11.17 23.49
N LEU A 144 -1.89 -12.07 23.69
CA LEU A 144 -3.31 -11.78 23.43
C LEU A 144 -3.84 -10.70 24.39
N ASN A 145 -3.44 -10.77 25.67
CA ASN A 145 -3.75 -9.80 26.70
C ASN A 145 -2.93 -8.51 26.59
N ALA A 146 -1.94 -8.43 25.71
CA ALA A 146 -1.26 -7.16 25.44
C ALA A 146 -1.99 -6.34 24.36
N LEU A 147 -2.92 -6.94 23.61
CA LEU A 147 -3.70 -6.25 22.59
C LEU A 147 -4.79 -5.37 23.23
N HIS A 148 -4.68 -4.08 23.00
CA HIS A 148 -5.61 -3.05 23.45
C HIS A 148 -6.21 -2.30 22.24
N PHE A 149 -7.34 -1.64 22.45
CA PHE A 149 -8.04 -0.89 21.42
C PHE A 149 -8.28 0.56 21.86
N ALA A 150 -7.66 1.50 21.16
CA ALA A 150 -7.81 2.91 21.43
C ALA A 150 -8.94 3.49 20.56
N VAL A 151 -10.07 3.81 21.17
CA VAL A 151 -11.23 4.42 20.51
C VAL A 151 -10.94 5.89 20.25
N PHE A 152 -11.11 6.35 19.01
CA PHE A 152 -10.83 7.74 18.66
C PHE A 152 -11.98 8.49 17.98
N ASP A 153 -13.04 7.78 17.59
CA ASP A 153 -14.23 8.32 16.94
C ASP A 153 -15.39 7.32 17.08
N LEU A 154 -16.60 7.72 16.72
CA LEU A 154 -17.79 6.84 16.63
C LEU A 154 -18.36 7.00 15.22
N LEU A 155 -18.67 5.90 14.54
CA LEU A 155 -19.29 5.94 13.21
C LEU A 155 -20.80 5.76 13.28
N GLU A 156 -21.27 4.80 14.07
CA GLU A 156 -22.70 4.52 14.20
C GLU A 156 -22.98 3.99 15.60
N VAL A 157 -24.10 4.42 16.19
CA VAL A 157 -24.66 3.85 17.42
C VAL A 157 -26.17 3.71 17.22
N ASP A 158 -26.70 2.51 17.45
CA ASP A 158 -28.12 2.16 17.31
C ASP A 158 -28.76 2.58 15.98
N GLY A 159 -28.02 2.46 14.88
CA GLY A 159 -28.51 2.76 13.53
C GLY A 159 -28.47 4.24 13.17
N SER A 160 -28.07 5.10 14.11
CA SER A 160 -27.87 6.52 13.86
C SER A 160 -26.40 6.79 13.58
N ASP A 161 -26.13 7.54 12.52
CA ASP A 161 -24.80 8.10 12.30
C ASP A 161 -24.42 8.90 13.56
N ALA A 162 -23.24 8.63 14.11
CA ALA A 162 -22.73 9.40 15.24
C ALA A 162 -22.36 10.84 14.82
N GLY A 163 -22.57 11.19 13.54
CA GLY A 163 -22.50 12.50 12.92
C GLY A 163 -23.01 13.65 13.79
N GLY A 164 -22.06 14.24 14.52
CA GLY A 164 -22.18 15.46 15.29
C GLY A 164 -20.85 16.22 15.27
N SER A 165 -20.70 17.18 16.18
CA SER A 165 -19.39 17.80 16.42
C SER A 165 -18.43 16.78 17.04
N PHE A 166 -17.13 16.89 16.75
CA PHE A 166 -16.12 16.03 17.38
C PHE A 166 -16.18 16.15 18.91
N VAL A 167 -16.54 17.32 19.45
CA VAL A 167 -16.77 17.52 20.89
C VAL A 167 -17.81 16.55 21.45
N GLU A 168 -18.98 16.45 20.80
CA GLU A 168 -20.07 15.57 21.25
C GLU A 168 -19.67 14.11 21.13
N THR A 169 -19.03 13.75 20.02
CA THR A 169 -18.50 12.40 19.80
C THR A 169 -17.46 12.04 20.86
N TRP A 170 -16.53 12.94 21.15
CA TRP A 170 -15.48 12.72 22.15
C TRP A 170 -16.03 12.56 23.56
N LYS A 171 -17.07 13.34 23.90
CA LYS A 171 -17.79 13.17 25.16
C LYS A 171 -18.42 11.78 25.27
N GLN A 172 -19.12 11.31 24.23
CA GLN A 172 -19.72 9.97 24.22
C GLN A 172 -18.67 8.87 24.36
N ILE A 173 -17.54 8.99 23.65
CA ILE A 173 -16.42 8.05 23.76
C ILE A 173 -15.90 8.00 25.20
N THR A 174 -15.70 9.16 25.83
CA THR A 174 -15.18 9.27 27.20
C THR A 174 -16.18 8.71 28.20
N ASP A 175 -17.48 9.00 28.05
CA ASP A 175 -18.55 8.50 28.92
C ASP A 175 -18.68 6.97 28.84
N LEU A 176 -18.52 6.38 27.65
CA LEU A 176 -18.62 4.93 27.43
C LEU A 176 -17.35 4.18 27.84
N PHE A 177 -16.19 4.61 27.35
CA PHE A 177 -14.95 3.84 27.41
C PHE A 177 -13.93 4.37 28.41
N GLY A 178 -14.15 5.53 29.05
CA GLY A 178 -13.16 6.20 29.90
C GLY A 178 -12.73 5.43 31.16
N LYS A 179 -13.38 4.30 31.47
CA LYS A 179 -13.02 3.39 32.57
C LYS A 179 -12.60 2.00 32.09
N GLY A 180 -12.49 1.80 30.78
CA GLY A 180 -12.04 0.53 30.23
C GLY A 180 -10.54 0.33 30.44
N GLU A 181 -10.15 -0.94 30.55
CA GLU A 181 -8.78 -1.39 30.74
C GLU A 181 -8.12 -1.71 29.39
N ARG A 182 -8.78 -2.53 28.56
CA ARG A 182 -8.27 -3.02 27.27
C ARG A 182 -8.85 -2.25 26.10
N ILE A 183 -10.01 -1.63 26.28
CA ILE A 183 -10.62 -0.71 25.32
C ILE A 183 -10.85 0.64 26.00
N ALA A 184 -10.16 1.68 25.53
CA ALA A 184 -10.19 3.00 26.15
C ALA A 184 -10.15 4.11 25.08
N PRO A 185 -10.57 5.35 25.39
CA PRO A 185 -10.35 6.49 24.52
C PRO A 185 -8.85 6.67 24.28
N VAL A 186 -8.47 7.05 23.05
CA VAL A 186 -7.10 7.49 22.78
C VAL A 186 -6.74 8.69 23.68
N GLU A 187 -5.53 8.70 24.24
CA GLU A 187 -5.06 9.81 25.07
C GLU A 187 -5.23 11.14 24.32
N THR A 188 -6.06 12.03 24.87
CA THR A 188 -6.46 13.28 24.22
C THR A 188 -6.56 14.40 25.24
N VAL A 189 -6.02 15.55 24.90
CA VAL A 189 -6.14 16.78 25.70
C VAL A 189 -6.75 17.90 24.87
N GLU A 190 -7.40 18.86 25.53
CA GLU A 190 -7.84 20.10 24.89
C GLU A 190 -6.72 21.15 24.91
N GLY A 191 -6.58 21.89 23.82
CA GLY A 191 -5.53 22.90 23.69
C GLY A 191 -5.82 23.95 22.62
N LYS A 192 -5.15 25.10 22.71
CA LYS A 192 -5.39 26.25 21.83
C LYS A 192 -4.27 26.45 20.81
N GLY A 193 -4.65 26.35 19.53
CA GLY A 193 -3.80 26.65 18.38
C GLY A 193 -2.52 25.83 18.30
N ALA A 194 -1.60 26.28 17.43
CA ALA A 194 -0.35 25.59 17.16
C ALA A 194 0.52 25.36 18.41
N LYS A 195 0.52 26.29 19.37
CA LYS A 195 1.35 26.19 20.57
C LYS A 195 1.04 24.94 21.40
N ALA A 196 -0.23 24.70 21.72
CA ALA A 196 -0.63 23.53 22.50
C ALA A 196 -0.37 22.22 21.74
N VAL A 197 -0.58 22.21 20.41
CA VAL A 197 -0.26 21.05 19.56
C VAL A 197 1.24 20.74 19.59
N LEU A 198 2.09 21.77 19.52
CA LEU A 198 3.53 21.63 19.54
C LEU A 198 4.06 21.21 20.93
N GLU A 199 3.49 21.73 22.01
CA GLU A 199 3.82 21.28 23.38
C GLU A 199 3.57 19.78 23.53
N LYS A 200 2.43 19.27 23.04
CA LYS A 200 2.14 17.83 23.06
C LYS A 200 2.94 17.01 22.05
N PHE A 201 3.34 17.62 20.93
CA PHE A 201 4.30 16.99 20.03
C PHE A 201 5.66 16.80 20.73
N GLU A 202 6.17 17.81 21.43
CA GLU A 202 7.42 17.71 22.18
C GLU A 202 7.35 16.67 23.30
N GLU A 203 6.27 16.65 24.08
CA GLU A 203 6.05 15.68 25.15
C GLU A 203 5.93 14.24 24.62
N TRP A 204 4.92 13.98 23.78
CA TRP A 204 4.60 12.61 23.39
C TRP A 204 5.50 12.06 22.28
N VAL A 205 5.95 12.89 21.33
CA VAL A 205 6.71 12.43 20.16
C VAL A 205 8.20 12.52 20.42
N GLU A 206 8.70 13.69 20.84
CA GLU A 206 10.13 13.88 21.09
C GLU A 206 10.57 13.30 22.44
N GLY A 207 9.71 13.37 23.47
CA GLY A 207 9.97 12.84 24.81
C GLY A 207 9.69 11.35 24.95
N GLU A 208 8.53 10.88 24.46
CA GLU A 208 8.06 9.50 24.68
C GLU A 208 8.10 8.61 23.43
N GLY A 209 8.46 9.15 22.26
CA GLY A 209 8.64 8.37 21.03
C GLY A 209 7.34 7.91 20.35
N ALA A 210 6.21 8.60 20.59
CA ALA A 210 4.95 8.39 19.85
C ALA A 210 5.12 8.67 18.36
N GLU A 211 4.22 8.15 17.51
CA GLU A 211 4.30 8.30 16.06
C GLU A 211 4.03 9.74 15.60
N GLY A 212 3.29 10.51 16.40
CA GLY A 212 2.86 11.86 16.08
C GLY A 212 1.74 12.34 17.00
N VAL A 213 1.11 13.44 16.61
CA VAL A 213 -0.13 13.94 17.23
C VAL A 213 -1.20 14.18 16.17
N VAL A 214 -2.45 14.00 16.55
CA VAL A 214 -3.62 14.32 15.73
C VAL A 214 -4.40 15.44 16.41
N ALA A 215 -4.44 16.62 15.79
CA ALA A 215 -5.21 17.76 16.29
C ALA A 215 -6.51 17.89 15.50
N ARG A 216 -7.65 17.79 16.18
CA ARG A 216 -8.99 17.89 15.59
C ARG A 216 -9.71 19.13 16.11
N SER A 217 -10.27 19.89 15.19
CA SER A 217 -11.16 21.02 15.49
C SER A 217 -12.34 21.01 14.53
N ASP A 218 -13.54 21.20 15.07
CA ASP A 218 -14.77 21.31 14.26
C ASP A 218 -14.79 22.56 13.36
N THR A 219 -13.96 23.55 13.67
CA THR A 219 -13.94 24.84 12.95
C THR A 219 -12.64 25.08 12.20
N ALA A 220 -11.50 24.61 12.73
CA ALA A 220 -10.18 24.86 12.13
C ALA A 220 -9.66 23.72 11.24
N GLY A 221 -10.33 22.56 11.25
CA GLY A 221 -9.91 21.39 10.48
C GLY A 221 -9.05 20.41 11.28
N TRP A 222 -8.60 19.36 10.61
CA TRP A 222 -7.92 18.23 11.23
C TRP A 222 -6.49 18.10 10.70
N PHE A 223 -5.56 17.93 11.61
CA PHE A 223 -4.12 17.94 11.32
C PHE A 223 -3.46 16.73 11.95
N LYS A 224 -2.51 16.12 11.24
CA LYS A 224 -1.57 15.15 11.82
C LYS A 224 -0.19 15.75 11.77
N VAL A 225 0.46 15.87 12.92
CA VAL A 225 1.83 16.40 13.03
C VAL A 225 2.77 15.24 13.33
N LYS A 226 3.76 15.05 12.46
CA LYS A 226 4.71 13.92 12.51
C LYS A 226 6.16 14.41 12.45
N PRO A 227 7.12 13.66 13.03
CA PRO A 227 8.53 13.90 12.77
C PRO A 227 8.84 13.62 11.29
N ARG A 228 9.90 14.25 10.77
CA ARG A 228 10.43 13.88 9.46
C ARG A 228 11.45 12.75 9.63
N HIS A 229 11.51 11.87 8.64
CA HIS A 229 12.54 10.84 8.52
C HIS A 229 13.50 11.22 7.40
N THR A 230 14.75 10.80 7.51
CA THR A 230 15.74 10.90 6.44
C THR A 230 16.03 9.52 5.89
N LEU A 231 16.11 9.39 4.56
CA LEU A 231 16.42 8.16 3.86
C LEU A 231 17.57 8.42 2.89
N ASP A 232 18.55 7.53 2.88
CA ASP A 232 19.56 7.45 1.83
C ASP A 232 19.09 6.43 0.79
N VAL A 233 18.92 6.90 -0.45
CA VAL A 233 18.26 6.18 -1.54
C VAL A 233 19.06 6.29 -2.83
N ALA A 234 19.04 5.24 -3.65
CA ALA A 234 19.72 5.26 -4.94
C ALA A 234 18.93 6.09 -5.95
N VAL A 235 19.62 6.84 -6.81
CA VAL A 235 19.00 7.51 -7.96
C VAL A 235 19.07 6.57 -9.16
N ILE A 236 17.90 6.21 -9.70
CA ILE A 236 17.80 5.20 -10.77
C ILE A 236 17.24 5.78 -12.08
N GLY A 237 16.79 7.04 -12.05
CA GLY A 237 16.37 7.77 -13.24
C GLY A 237 16.00 9.21 -12.92
N PHE A 238 15.66 9.98 -13.95
CA PHE A 238 15.23 11.37 -13.81
C PHE A 238 14.25 11.77 -14.91
N ALA A 239 13.50 12.83 -14.67
CA ALA A 239 12.67 13.47 -15.69
C ALA A 239 13.05 14.95 -15.78
N GLU A 240 13.11 15.46 -17.00
CA GLU A 240 13.28 16.89 -17.27
C GLU A 240 11.95 17.64 -17.19
N GLY A 241 11.99 18.91 -16.79
CA GLY A 241 10.84 19.80 -16.82
C GLY A 241 10.40 20.09 -18.25
N THR A 242 9.10 20.36 -18.43
CA THR A 242 8.55 20.81 -19.71
C THR A 242 8.33 22.33 -19.71
N ASP A 243 8.09 22.89 -20.89
CA ASP A 243 7.70 24.29 -21.10
C ASP A 243 8.66 25.28 -20.39
N ASP A 244 8.15 26.09 -19.47
CA ASP A 244 8.92 27.11 -18.74
C ASP A 244 10.00 26.53 -17.83
N ARG A 245 10.03 25.21 -17.62
CA ARG A 245 11.05 24.48 -16.84
C ARG A 245 11.92 23.56 -17.70
N ALA A 246 11.86 23.67 -19.02
CA ALA A 246 12.81 22.98 -19.89
C ALA A 246 14.26 23.35 -19.52
N GLY A 247 15.18 22.38 -19.58
CA GLY A 247 16.56 22.53 -19.12
C GLY A 247 16.75 22.50 -17.61
N MET A 248 15.72 22.11 -16.83
CA MET A 248 15.81 21.87 -15.40
C MET A 248 15.32 20.47 -15.05
N LEU A 249 15.95 19.84 -14.06
CA LEU A 249 15.42 18.63 -13.44
C LEU A 249 14.01 18.88 -12.91
N HIS A 250 13.06 18.01 -13.28
CA HIS A 250 11.71 17.99 -12.72
C HIS A 250 11.67 17.20 -11.41
N ASP A 251 11.93 15.90 -11.49
CA ASP A 251 12.06 14.97 -10.37
C ASP A 251 13.06 13.84 -10.67
N MET A 252 13.64 13.29 -9.60
CA MET A 252 14.44 12.07 -9.65
C MET A 252 13.59 10.85 -9.31
N LEU A 253 13.81 9.74 -10.01
CA LEU A 253 13.32 8.41 -9.67
C LEU A 253 14.29 7.72 -8.71
N LEU A 254 13.73 7.16 -7.64
CA LEU A 254 14.48 6.66 -6.49
C LEU A 254 14.30 5.16 -6.33
N GLY A 255 15.37 4.48 -5.95
CA GLY A 255 15.41 3.06 -5.61
C GLY A 255 15.89 2.84 -4.18
N ILE A 256 15.47 1.72 -3.58
CA ILE A 256 15.99 1.20 -2.32
C ILE A 256 16.61 -0.18 -2.57
N TYR A 257 17.77 -0.46 -1.98
CA TYR A 257 18.42 -1.75 -2.16
C TYR A 257 17.85 -2.79 -1.22
N ARG A 258 17.56 -3.97 -1.78
CA ARG A 258 17.25 -5.19 -1.02
C ARG A 258 18.55 -5.91 -0.65
N THR A 259 18.45 -6.86 0.28
CA THR A 259 19.60 -7.62 0.80
C THR A 259 20.28 -8.48 -0.26
N ASP A 260 19.58 -8.85 -1.32
CA ASP A 260 20.10 -9.63 -2.46
C ASP A 260 20.78 -8.77 -3.54
N GLY A 261 20.92 -7.46 -3.32
CA GLY A 261 21.54 -6.54 -4.29
C GLY A 261 20.56 -5.97 -5.32
N THR A 262 19.32 -6.44 -5.37
CA THR A 262 18.30 -5.89 -6.27
C THR A 262 17.78 -4.54 -5.78
N VAL A 263 17.30 -3.71 -6.71
CA VAL A 263 16.81 -2.35 -6.42
C VAL A 263 15.31 -2.30 -6.59
N GLN A 264 14.57 -1.95 -5.54
CA GLN A 264 13.13 -1.77 -5.62
C GLN A 264 12.78 -0.30 -5.81
N VAL A 265 11.94 -0.01 -6.81
CA VAL A 265 11.52 1.37 -7.13
C VAL A 265 10.71 1.95 -5.97
N LEU A 266 11.28 2.93 -5.29
CA LEU A 266 10.69 3.53 -4.08
C LEU A 266 9.67 4.62 -4.41
N GLY A 267 9.95 5.40 -5.46
CA GLY A 267 9.12 6.53 -5.87
C GLY A 267 9.99 7.65 -6.41
N ARG A 268 9.58 8.90 -6.18
CA ARG A 268 10.22 10.08 -6.78
C ARG A 268 10.38 11.23 -5.81
N VAL A 269 11.34 12.10 -6.09
CA VAL A 269 11.52 13.36 -5.37
C VAL A 269 11.62 14.53 -6.34
N GLY A 270 10.68 15.46 -6.24
CA GLY A 270 10.63 16.68 -7.06
C GLY A 270 10.70 17.98 -6.27
N GLY A 271 10.73 17.92 -4.93
CA GLY A 271 10.87 19.08 -4.04
C GLY A 271 12.22 19.09 -3.33
N GLY A 272 12.60 20.22 -2.74
CA GLY A 272 13.85 20.38 -1.97
C GLY A 272 15.05 20.90 -2.78
N PHE A 273 14.92 21.03 -4.10
CA PHE A 273 15.95 21.59 -4.97
C PHE A 273 15.84 23.11 -5.10
N SER A 274 16.99 23.79 -5.11
CA SER A 274 17.11 25.14 -5.69
C SER A 274 17.10 25.07 -7.23
N ASP A 275 16.85 26.20 -7.89
CA ASP A 275 16.84 26.25 -9.36
C ASP A 275 18.23 25.96 -9.94
N ASP A 276 19.31 26.34 -9.26
CA ASP A 276 20.68 26.04 -9.69
C ASP A 276 20.98 24.55 -9.56
N GLN A 277 20.61 23.93 -8.43
CA GLN A 277 20.72 22.48 -8.24
C GLN A 277 19.97 21.70 -9.33
N ARG A 278 18.80 22.18 -9.78
CA ARG A 278 18.04 21.52 -10.85
C ARG A 278 18.77 21.53 -12.18
N ARG A 279 19.52 22.60 -12.50
CA ARG A 279 20.29 22.70 -13.75
C ARG A 279 21.53 21.81 -13.68
N ASP A 280 22.28 21.90 -12.58
CA ASP A 280 23.52 21.16 -12.40
C ASP A 280 23.25 19.65 -12.39
N LEU A 281 22.30 19.19 -11.57
CA LEU A 281 21.95 17.77 -11.49
C LEU A 281 21.42 17.23 -12.82
N LEU A 282 20.64 18.00 -13.58
CA LEU A 282 20.16 17.53 -14.88
C LEU A 282 21.33 17.26 -15.83
N SER A 283 22.37 18.09 -15.80
CA SER A 283 23.57 17.87 -16.60
C SER A 283 24.27 16.59 -16.18
N ASP A 284 24.53 16.42 -14.88
CA ASP A 284 25.24 15.25 -14.36
C ASP A 284 24.47 13.94 -14.62
N LEU A 285 23.15 13.95 -14.46
CA LEU A 285 22.29 12.78 -14.65
C LEU A 285 22.21 12.34 -16.12
N ARG A 286 22.30 13.28 -17.07
CA ARG A 286 22.31 12.96 -18.52
C ARG A 286 23.53 12.12 -18.92
N ASP A 287 24.66 12.31 -18.27
CA ASP A 287 25.88 11.52 -18.52
C ASP A 287 25.78 10.07 -18.00
N LEU A 288 24.78 9.80 -17.16
CA LEU A 288 24.52 8.51 -16.56
C LEU A 288 23.43 7.69 -17.27
N VAL A 289 22.78 8.24 -18.31
CA VAL A 289 21.68 7.57 -19.03
C VAL A 289 22.07 6.19 -19.53
N THR A 290 21.15 5.25 -19.41
CA THR A 290 21.36 3.84 -19.77
C THR A 290 20.07 3.16 -20.23
N GLU A 291 20.19 2.01 -20.89
CA GLU A 291 19.02 1.23 -21.33
C GLU A 291 18.31 0.56 -20.14
N SER A 292 17.02 0.28 -20.30
CA SER A 292 16.20 -0.35 -19.27
C SER A 292 15.01 -1.09 -19.88
N GLU A 293 14.73 -2.30 -19.38
CA GLU A 293 13.48 -3.03 -19.63
C GLU A 293 12.30 -2.43 -18.85
N TYR A 294 12.59 -1.64 -17.81
CA TYR A 294 11.60 -0.91 -17.01
C TYR A 294 11.34 0.47 -17.59
N ALA A 295 10.07 0.88 -17.59
CA ALA A 295 9.63 2.22 -17.92
C ALA A 295 8.62 2.72 -16.87
N GLU A 296 8.79 3.97 -16.44
CA GLU A 296 7.87 4.68 -15.56
C GLU A 296 7.66 6.10 -16.08
N VAL A 297 6.52 6.70 -15.75
CA VAL A 297 6.22 8.10 -16.08
C VAL A 297 5.97 8.87 -14.79
N ASN A 298 6.36 10.14 -14.77
CA ASN A 298 6.07 11.05 -13.68
C ASN A 298 4.60 11.54 -13.71
N SER A 299 4.25 12.46 -12.81
CA SER A 299 2.88 13.01 -12.72
C SER A 299 2.41 13.73 -13.99
N ASP A 300 3.35 14.26 -14.77
CA ASP A 300 3.08 15.02 -15.99
C ASP A 300 3.14 14.13 -17.24
N ARG A 301 3.20 12.80 -17.04
CA ARG A 301 3.27 11.76 -18.08
C ARG A 301 4.56 11.82 -18.91
N VAL A 302 5.61 12.43 -18.36
CA VAL A 302 6.96 12.39 -18.94
C VAL A 302 7.61 11.09 -18.50
N ALA A 303 8.17 10.34 -19.45
CA ALA A 303 8.90 9.12 -19.15
C ALA A 303 10.22 9.45 -18.45
N TYR A 304 10.57 8.66 -17.44
CA TYR A 304 11.88 8.77 -16.82
C TYR A 304 12.97 8.27 -17.77
N GLU A 305 14.05 9.04 -17.88
CA GLU A 305 15.32 8.56 -18.41
C GLU A 305 16.03 7.77 -17.30
N MET A 306 16.19 6.46 -17.52
CA MET A 306 16.84 5.57 -16.56
C MET A 306 18.36 5.78 -16.62
N ILE A 307 19.02 5.71 -15.46
CA ILE A 307 20.45 5.94 -15.34
C ILE A 307 21.15 4.76 -14.69
N ARG A 308 22.47 4.68 -14.85
CA ARG A 308 23.33 3.73 -14.12
C ARG A 308 23.21 3.98 -12.61
N PRO A 309 23.18 2.93 -11.76
CA PRO A 309 23.15 3.08 -10.31
C PRO A 309 24.51 3.57 -9.80
N GLU A 310 24.77 4.87 -9.88
CA GLU A 310 26.04 5.48 -9.45
C GLU A 310 25.86 6.53 -8.35
N LEU A 311 24.63 6.99 -8.11
CA LEU A 311 24.36 8.10 -7.19
C LEU A 311 23.45 7.69 -6.02
N VAL A 312 23.76 8.26 -4.85
CA VAL A 312 22.91 8.20 -3.65
C VAL A 312 22.42 9.60 -3.31
N ALA A 313 21.12 9.73 -3.08
CA ALA A 313 20.50 10.96 -2.61
C ALA A 313 20.01 10.79 -1.17
N GLU A 314 20.27 11.79 -0.34
CA GLU A 314 19.62 11.94 0.95
C GLU A 314 18.31 12.71 0.74
N ILE A 315 17.19 12.10 1.14
CA ILE A 315 15.88 12.72 1.13
C ILE A 315 15.31 12.79 2.53
N SER A 316 14.51 13.82 2.82
CA SER A 316 13.59 13.79 3.96
C SER A 316 12.18 13.47 3.52
N CYS A 317 11.44 12.70 4.30
CA CYS A 317 10.03 12.45 4.10
C CYS A 317 9.24 12.66 5.40
N LEU A 318 7.94 12.89 5.28
CA LEU A 318 7.06 13.09 6.42
C LEU A 318 6.48 11.77 6.95
N ASP A 319 6.28 10.80 6.06
CA ASP A 319 5.59 9.56 6.40
C ASP A 319 5.93 8.47 5.38
N LEU A 320 5.80 7.21 5.79
CA LEU A 320 5.81 6.05 4.92
C LEU A 320 4.45 5.35 5.05
N ILE A 321 3.85 4.98 3.92
CA ILE A 321 2.58 4.25 3.91
C ILE A 321 2.79 2.93 3.19
N SER A 322 2.66 1.80 3.89
CA SER A 322 2.84 0.45 3.30
C SER A 322 1.54 -0.23 2.84
N GLN A 323 0.39 0.37 3.13
CA GLN A 323 -0.93 -0.15 2.76
C GLN A 323 -1.81 0.89 2.06
N THR A 324 -2.63 0.42 1.14
CA THR A 324 -3.70 1.22 0.55
C THR A 324 -4.82 1.48 1.58
N THR A 325 -5.73 2.41 1.28
CA THR A 325 -6.91 2.63 2.13
C THR A 325 -7.84 1.42 2.21
N ARG A 326 -7.67 0.42 1.34
CA ARG A 326 -8.36 -0.87 1.35
C ARG A 326 -7.54 -1.97 2.03
N GLY A 327 -6.47 -1.63 2.76
CA GLY A 327 -5.61 -2.57 3.49
C GLY A 327 -4.74 -3.49 2.63
N GLY A 328 -4.82 -3.43 1.29
CA GLY A 328 -3.89 -4.14 0.40
C GLY A 328 -2.49 -3.53 0.41
N THR A 329 -1.48 -4.31 0.02
CA THR A 329 -0.08 -3.87 -0.09
C THR A 329 0.10 -2.82 -1.19
N ILE A 330 1.15 -2.02 -1.07
CA ILE A 330 1.63 -1.14 -2.14
C ILE A 330 2.77 -1.84 -2.85
N ASP A 331 2.48 -2.39 -4.03
CA ASP A 331 3.45 -3.21 -4.75
C ASP A 331 4.25 -2.36 -5.75
N ARG A 332 5.57 -2.49 -5.69
CA ARG A 332 6.55 -1.75 -6.50
C ARG A 332 7.47 -2.71 -7.24
N MET A 333 7.97 -2.28 -8.40
CA MET A 333 8.83 -3.10 -9.24
C MET A 333 10.21 -3.26 -8.59
N VAL A 334 10.72 -4.48 -8.59
CA VAL A 334 12.11 -4.82 -8.30
C VAL A 334 12.87 -4.91 -9.61
N LEU A 335 14.04 -4.27 -9.65
CA LEU A 335 14.94 -4.18 -10.78
C LEU A 335 16.27 -4.86 -10.45
N GLU A 336 16.84 -5.50 -11.45
CA GLU A 336 18.18 -6.08 -11.41
C GLU A 336 19.09 -5.28 -12.34
N TRP A 337 20.28 -4.92 -11.85
CA TRP A 337 21.30 -4.28 -12.67
C TRP A 337 22.18 -5.35 -13.32
N GLU A 338 22.29 -5.35 -14.64
CA GLU A 338 23.21 -6.21 -15.37
C GLU A 338 24.44 -5.41 -15.82
N ASP A 339 25.58 -5.64 -15.16
CA ASP A 339 26.81 -4.88 -15.37
C ASP A 339 27.37 -5.00 -16.80
N ASP A 340 27.36 -6.20 -17.40
CA ASP A 340 27.99 -6.45 -18.70
C ASP A 340 27.39 -5.60 -19.83
N ASN A 341 26.05 -5.52 -19.86
CA ASN A 341 25.30 -4.75 -20.86
C ASN A 341 24.89 -3.38 -20.35
N ARG A 342 25.16 -3.05 -19.08
CA ARG A 342 24.76 -1.82 -18.39
C ARG A 342 23.26 -1.55 -18.57
N ILE A 343 22.43 -2.53 -18.25
CA ILE A 343 20.98 -2.45 -18.46
C ILE A 343 20.21 -2.80 -17.18
N TRP A 344 19.12 -2.09 -16.93
CA TRP A 344 18.15 -2.47 -15.91
C TRP A 344 17.19 -3.55 -16.44
N LYS A 345 17.05 -4.65 -15.71
CA LYS A 345 16.09 -5.72 -15.99
C LYS A 345 14.96 -5.72 -14.99
N THR A 346 13.74 -6.01 -15.44
CA THR A 346 12.61 -6.17 -14.52
C THR A 346 12.61 -7.56 -13.90
N ALA A 347 12.55 -7.64 -12.57
CA ALA A 347 12.46 -8.93 -11.88
C ALA A 347 11.00 -9.31 -11.59
N ARG A 348 10.34 -8.57 -10.69
CA ARG A 348 8.96 -8.81 -10.24
C ARG A 348 8.43 -7.63 -9.43
N ARG A 349 7.12 -7.59 -9.17
CA ARG A 349 6.57 -6.71 -8.13
C ARG A 349 6.64 -7.36 -6.74
N LEU A 350 6.98 -6.54 -5.74
CA LEU A 350 6.93 -6.89 -4.32
C LEU A 350 6.29 -5.76 -3.51
N PRO A 351 5.72 -6.05 -2.33
CA PRO A 351 5.27 -5.01 -1.41
C PRO A 351 6.40 -4.05 -1.03
N LEU A 352 6.03 -2.77 -0.86
CA LEU A 352 6.87 -1.69 -0.36
C LEU A 352 6.00 -0.68 0.38
N CYS A 353 6.42 0.58 0.38
CA CYS A 353 5.70 1.72 0.86
C CYS A 353 5.68 2.85 -0.18
N SER A 354 4.80 3.83 0.04
CA SER A 354 4.86 5.13 -0.63
C SER A 354 5.47 6.16 0.32
N VAL A 355 6.39 6.95 -0.21
CA VAL A 355 7.05 8.04 0.52
C VAL A 355 6.19 9.30 0.45
N ILE A 356 5.84 9.87 1.61
CA ILE A 356 4.96 11.03 1.69
C ILE A 356 5.78 12.31 1.88
N SER A 357 5.50 13.30 1.03
CA SER A 357 6.19 14.61 1.01
C SER A 357 7.72 14.50 1.00
N PRO A 358 8.32 13.72 0.08
CA PRO A 358 9.77 13.65 -0.05
C PRO A 358 10.33 15.02 -0.44
N GLN A 359 11.45 15.40 0.16
CA GLN A 359 12.22 16.60 -0.15
C GLN A 359 13.68 16.19 -0.26
N PHE A 360 14.31 16.54 -1.38
CA PHE A 360 15.75 16.39 -1.58
C PHE A 360 16.50 17.21 -0.52
N ILE A 361 17.55 16.62 0.04
CA ILE A 361 18.50 17.31 0.93
C ILE A 361 19.80 17.55 0.17
N ARG A 362 20.43 16.48 -0.33
CA ARG A 362 21.72 16.52 -1.04
C ARG A 362 22.03 15.20 -1.74
N ILE A 363 23.01 15.23 -2.65
CA ILE A 363 23.72 14.02 -3.09
C ILE A 363 24.72 13.61 -2.00
N ARG A 364 24.91 12.31 -1.84
CA ARG A 364 25.80 11.69 -0.86
C ARG A 364 27.07 11.20 -1.53
N ASP A 365 28.04 12.10 -1.68
CA ASP A 365 29.36 11.77 -2.24
C ASP A 365 30.18 10.83 -1.33
N ASP A 366 29.72 10.65 -0.09
CA ASP A 366 30.28 9.76 0.92
C ASP A 366 29.63 8.37 0.96
N LYS A 367 28.73 8.06 0.01
CA LYS A 367 27.98 6.80 -0.06
C LYS A 367 27.94 6.23 -1.46
N GLU A 368 27.77 4.92 -1.53
CA GLU A 368 27.62 4.19 -2.79
C GLU A 368 26.22 3.56 -2.89
N PRO A 369 25.66 3.41 -4.11
CA PRO A 369 24.37 2.76 -4.31
C PRO A 369 24.51 1.24 -4.15
N ASN A 370 24.46 0.78 -2.91
CA ASN A 370 24.61 -0.62 -2.55
C ASN A 370 23.67 -1.02 -1.37
N PRO A 371 23.55 -2.32 -1.04
CA PRO A 371 22.72 -2.79 0.06
C PRO A 371 23.09 -2.30 1.46
N GLU A 372 24.29 -1.78 1.67
CA GLU A 372 24.77 -1.29 2.98
C GLU A 372 24.47 0.20 3.20
N ASP A 373 24.54 1.01 2.14
CA ASP A 373 24.35 2.45 2.20
C ASP A 373 22.90 2.89 1.91
N CYS A 374 22.21 2.15 1.05
CA CYS A 374 20.81 2.36 0.62
C CYS A 374 19.88 1.26 1.16
N ARG A 375 20.04 0.90 2.44
CA ARG A 375 19.43 -0.28 3.06
C ARG A 375 17.91 -0.26 3.05
N PHE A 376 17.29 -1.39 2.68
CA PHE A 376 15.85 -1.64 2.86
C PHE A 376 15.37 -1.42 4.30
N SER A 377 16.22 -1.71 5.29
CA SER A 377 15.87 -1.62 6.71
C SER A 377 15.47 -0.20 7.14
N GLN A 378 15.97 0.84 6.46
CA GLN A 378 15.53 2.22 6.70
C GLN A 378 14.01 2.40 6.58
N LEU A 379 13.36 1.58 5.74
CA LEU A 379 11.90 1.57 5.59
C LEU A 379 11.24 0.70 6.66
N THR A 380 11.76 -0.51 6.90
CA THR A 380 11.14 -1.46 7.83
C THR A 380 11.28 -1.06 9.30
N ASP A 381 12.25 -0.20 9.61
CA ASP A 381 12.42 0.41 10.94
C ASP A 381 11.29 1.41 11.26
N ILE A 382 10.56 1.88 10.24
CA ILE A 382 9.48 2.87 10.36
C ILE A 382 8.11 2.23 10.13
N VAL A 383 7.97 1.35 9.14
CA VAL A 383 6.69 0.70 8.79
C VAL A 383 6.83 -0.78 8.53
N GLU A 384 5.79 -1.56 8.81
CA GLU A 384 5.76 -2.95 8.40
C GLU A 384 5.60 -3.08 6.88
N ILE A 385 6.52 -3.81 6.25
CA ILE A 385 6.48 -4.16 4.83
C ILE A 385 6.51 -5.69 4.71
N PRO A 386 5.43 -6.32 4.22
CA PRO A 386 5.40 -7.76 4.02
C PRO A 386 6.46 -8.21 2.99
N LEU A 387 7.01 -9.41 3.17
CA LEU A 387 8.06 -9.95 2.30
C LEU A 387 9.31 -9.07 2.20
N ALA A 388 9.70 -8.40 3.28
CA ALA A 388 10.94 -7.63 3.33
C ALA A 388 12.19 -8.48 2.98
N ASP A 389 12.19 -9.75 3.38
CA ASP A 389 13.31 -10.68 3.13
C ASP A 389 13.17 -11.52 1.86
N ALA A 390 12.07 -11.39 1.11
CA ALA A 390 11.89 -12.15 -0.12
C ALA A 390 12.85 -11.66 -1.21
N THR A 391 13.41 -12.58 -1.97
CA THR A 391 14.31 -12.30 -3.08
C THR A 391 13.59 -12.43 -4.42
N SER A 392 14.19 -11.89 -5.50
CA SER A 392 13.68 -12.15 -6.85
C SER A 392 13.70 -13.66 -7.17
N SER A 393 14.70 -14.39 -6.67
CA SER A 393 14.86 -15.84 -6.86
C SER A 393 13.81 -16.72 -6.18
N ASP A 394 13.10 -16.22 -5.17
CA ASP A 394 12.10 -17.01 -4.43
C ASP A 394 10.81 -17.27 -5.25
N LEU A 395 10.65 -16.65 -6.42
CA LEU A 395 9.46 -16.79 -7.23
C LEU A 395 9.48 -18.05 -8.11
N GLN A 396 9.04 -19.18 -7.56
CA GLN A 396 8.69 -20.34 -8.38
C GLN A 396 7.33 -20.10 -9.06
N LEU A 397 7.36 -19.67 -10.32
CA LEU A 397 6.14 -19.54 -11.11
C LEU A 397 5.68 -20.94 -11.58
N PRO A 398 4.44 -21.35 -11.26
CA PRO A 398 3.91 -22.60 -11.77
C PRO A 398 3.79 -22.57 -13.29
N ARG A 399 3.86 -23.76 -13.90
CA ARG A 399 3.79 -23.93 -15.35
C ARG A 399 2.39 -23.56 -15.84
N SER A 400 2.34 -22.78 -16.91
CA SER A 400 1.09 -22.45 -17.60
C SER A 400 0.53 -23.66 -18.35
N GLU A 401 -0.80 -23.75 -18.41
CA GLU A 401 -1.54 -24.85 -19.02
C GLU A 401 -2.29 -24.35 -20.26
N ILE A 402 -2.04 -24.96 -21.43
CA ILE A 402 -2.75 -24.61 -22.65
C ILE A 402 -4.17 -25.19 -22.57
N ILE A 403 -5.17 -24.32 -22.62
CA ILE A 403 -6.59 -24.70 -22.61
C ILE A 403 -7.09 -24.93 -24.04
N LYS A 404 -6.68 -24.07 -24.97
CA LYS A 404 -7.10 -24.12 -26.37
C LYS A 404 -5.93 -23.80 -27.28
N ARG A 405 -5.80 -24.55 -28.36
CA ARG A 405 -4.84 -24.28 -29.43
C ARG A 405 -5.49 -24.57 -30.77
N GLU A 406 -5.77 -23.52 -31.51
CA GLU A 406 -6.29 -23.58 -32.88
C GLU A 406 -5.19 -23.14 -33.84
N VAL A 407 -4.90 -23.94 -34.85
CA VAL A 407 -3.99 -23.57 -35.94
C VAL A 407 -4.72 -23.77 -37.24
N ARG A 408 -4.74 -22.74 -38.10
CA ARG A 408 -5.21 -22.89 -39.47
C ARG A 408 -4.20 -22.34 -40.45
N VAL A 409 -4.15 -22.98 -41.61
CA VAL A 409 -3.30 -22.62 -42.73
C VAL A 409 -4.14 -22.20 -43.93
N LYS A 410 -3.54 -21.40 -44.79
CA LYS A 410 -4.12 -21.04 -46.07
C LYS A 410 -3.01 -20.87 -47.10
N GLU A 411 -3.15 -21.55 -48.23
CA GLU A 411 -2.24 -21.38 -49.35
C GLU A 411 -2.69 -20.22 -50.24
N LEU A 412 -1.74 -19.38 -50.63
CA LEU A 412 -1.96 -18.32 -51.60
C LEU A 412 -0.69 -18.11 -52.42
N LYS A 413 -0.78 -18.26 -53.74
CA LYS A 413 0.34 -18.08 -54.69
C LYS A 413 1.57 -18.92 -54.32
N GLY A 414 1.37 -20.19 -53.97
CA GLY A 414 2.45 -21.13 -53.63
C GLY A 414 3.15 -20.86 -52.30
N LYS A 415 2.57 -20.02 -51.42
CA LYS A 415 3.08 -19.77 -50.07
C LYS A 415 2.03 -20.10 -49.02
N THR A 416 2.47 -20.67 -47.91
CA THR A 416 1.62 -21.02 -46.77
C THR A 416 1.56 -19.88 -45.78
N MET A 417 0.34 -19.45 -45.47
CA MET A 417 0.05 -18.52 -44.38
C MET A 417 -0.43 -19.31 -43.17
N VAL A 418 -0.12 -18.84 -41.96
CA VAL A 418 -0.43 -19.55 -40.71
C VAL A 418 -1.12 -18.60 -39.73
N ARG A 419 -2.27 -19.02 -39.21
CA ARG A 419 -2.94 -18.38 -38.08
C ARG A 419 -2.96 -19.34 -36.92
N LYS A 420 -2.54 -18.86 -35.75
CA LYS A 420 -2.50 -19.63 -34.51
C LYS A 420 -3.19 -18.83 -33.42
N LEU A 421 -4.21 -19.42 -32.80
CA LEU A 421 -4.83 -18.88 -31.60
C LEU A 421 -4.53 -19.84 -30.45
N ILE A 422 -4.01 -19.32 -29.35
CA ILE A 422 -3.76 -20.09 -28.14
C ILE A 422 -4.44 -19.40 -26.98
N VAL A 423 -5.20 -20.16 -26.19
CA VAL A 423 -5.68 -19.75 -24.87
C VAL A 423 -4.99 -20.62 -23.84
N TRP A 424 -4.40 -20.02 -22.81
CA TRP A 424 -3.79 -20.76 -21.71
C TRP A 424 -4.16 -20.15 -20.37
N LYS A 425 -4.23 -21.01 -19.35
CA LYS A 425 -4.24 -20.62 -17.95
C LYS A 425 -2.81 -20.38 -17.52
N THR A 426 -2.53 -19.23 -16.91
CA THR A 426 -1.16 -18.93 -16.47
C THR A 426 -0.78 -19.77 -15.27
N ASN A 427 -1.74 -20.06 -14.38
CA ASN A 427 -1.59 -20.68 -13.06
C ASN A 427 -0.82 -19.80 -12.06
N LYS A 428 -0.47 -18.57 -12.44
CA LYS A 428 0.44 -17.72 -11.69
C LYS A 428 -0.28 -16.77 -10.73
N GLU A 429 -1.61 -16.74 -10.75
CA GLU A 429 -2.43 -15.77 -10.03
C GLU A 429 -2.11 -15.69 -8.53
N GLU A 430 -1.94 -16.84 -7.87
CA GLU A 430 -1.61 -16.91 -6.45
C GLU A 430 -0.13 -16.59 -6.20
N ALA A 431 0.77 -17.26 -6.93
CA ALA A 431 2.23 -17.10 -6.76
C ALA A 431 2.71 -15.66 -7.06
N SER A 432 2.04 -14.97 -7.97
CA SER A 432 2.35 -13.61 -8.40
C SER A 432 1.46 -12.53 -7.80
N ARG A 433 0.54 -12.89 -6.90
CA ARG A 433 -0.40 -11.95 -6.25
C ARG A 433 -1.20 -11.10 -7.25
N GLY A 434 -1.64 -11.73 -8.34
CA GLY A 434 -2.42 -11.07 -9.39
C GLY A 434 -1.61 -10.22 -10.37
N GLU A 435 -0.29 -10.29 -10.38
CA GLU A 435 0.54 -9.63 -11.41
C GLU A 435 0.33 -10.25 -12.81
N TYR A 436 0.11 -11.56 -12.87
CA TYR A 436 -0.26 -12.24 -14.11
C TYR A 436 -1.77 -12.46 -14.17
N PRO A 437 -2.41 -12.17 -15.32
CA PRO A 437 -3.81 -12.52 -15.52
C PRO A 437 -3.99 -14.04 -15.44
N GLN A 438 -5.13 -14.51 -14.96
CA GLN A 438 -5.39 -15.96 -14.91
C GLN A 438 -5.37 -16.59 -16.30
N PHE A 439 -5.86 -15.87 -17.31
CA PHE A 439 -5.97 -16.37 -18.68
C PHE A 439 -5.41 -15.39 -19.70
N VAL A 440 -4.73 -15.93 -20.71
CA VAL A 440 -4.23 -15.17 -21.86
C VAL A 440 -4.71 -15.85 -23.14
N CYS A 441 -5.17 -15.04 -24.09
CA CYS A 441 -5.47 -15.43 -25.46
C CYS A 441 -4.53 -14.69 -26.41
N HIS A 442 -3.74 -15.43 -27.17
CA HIS A 442 -2.76 -14.90 -28.11
C HIS A 442 -3.07 -15.39 -29.53
N LEU A 443 -3.27 -14.44 -30.43
CA LEU A 443 -3.37 -14.70 -31.87
C LEU A 443 -2.05 -14.33 -32.54
N THR A 444 -1.50 -15.26 -33.31
CA THR A 444 -0.44 -15.01 -34.28
C THR A 444 -1.02 -15.13 -35.69
N ASP A 445 -0.86 -14.11 -36.51
CA ASP A 445 -1.16 -14.13 -37.94
C ASP A 445 0.16 -13.97 -38.71
N PHE A 446 0.58 -15.00 -39.43
CA PHE A 446 1.74 -15.00 -40.31
C PHE A 446 1.32 -15.00 -41.78
N SER A 447 1.86 -14.06 -42.54
CA SER A 447 1.72 -14.00 -43.99
C SER A 447 3.02 -13.51 -44.63
N PRO A 448 3.70 -14.35 -45.43
CA PRO A 448 5.02 -14.03 -45.99
C PRO A 448 5.01 -12.99 -47.11
N ASN A 449 3.83 -12.49 -47.48
CA ASN A 449 3.66 -11.46 -48.52
C ASN A 449 3.40 -10.06 -47.95
N ARG A 450 3.37 -9.91 -46.62
CA ARG A 450 3.25 -8.60 -45.95
C ARG A 450 4.61 -7.97 -45.70
N LYS A 451 4.65 -6.63 -45.66
CA LYS A 451 5.81 -5.85 -45.21
C LYS A 451 6.25 -6.27 -43.80
N ASP A 452 5.28 -6.46 -42.90
CA ASP A 452 5.45 -7.09 -41.59
C ASP A 452 4.82 -8.49 -41.62
N PRO A 453 5.64 -9.55 -41.75
CA PRO A 453 5.12 -10.90 -41.96
C PRO A 453 4.28 -11.42 -40.78
N ILE A 454 4.57 -10.96 -39.56
CA ILE A 454 3.91 -11.42 -38.33
C ILE A 454 3.09 -10.28 -37.72
N LYS A 455 1.81 -10.53 -37.46
CA LYS A 455 0.96 -9.70 -36.60
C LYS A 455 0.54 -10.50 -35.37
N ARG A 456 0.41 -9.81 -34.23
CA ARG A 456 0.00 -10.40 -32.95
C ARG A 456 -1.15 -9.61 -32.33
N GLU A 457 -2.08 -10.31 -31.69
CA GLU A 457 -3.13 -9.71 -30.86
C GLU A 457 -3.20 -10.48 -29.54
N ILE A 458 -3.17 -9.77 -28.41
CA ILE A 458 -3.20 -10.36 -27.07
C ILE A 458 -4.45 -9.86 -26.35
N ARG A 459 -5.17 -10.78 -25.71
CA ARG A 459 -6.28 -10.51 -24.79
C ARG A 459 -6.00 -11.21 -23.47
N VAL A 460 -6.37 -10.58 -22.36
CA VAL A 460 -6.16 -11.10 -21.01
C VAL A 460 -7.45 -10.98 -20.21
N SER A 461 -7.67 -11.91 -19.27
CA SER A 461 -8.82 -11.87 -18.36
C SER A 461 -8.56 -12.76 -17.14
N ASP A 462 -9.13 -12.39 -16.00
CA ASP A 462 -9.19 -13.25 -14.80
C ASP A 462 -10.47 -14.11 -14.76
N SER A 463 -11.31 -14.02 -15.78
CA SER A 463 -12.57 -14.75 -15.91
C SER A 463 -12.49 -15.72 -17.07
N PHE A 464 -12.66 -17.01 -16.78
CA PHE A 464 -12.67 -18.06 -17.80
C PHE A 464 -13.79 -17.86 -18.84
N PRO A 465 -15.05 -17.55 -18.45
CA PRO A 465 -16.10 -17.23 -19.44
C PRO A 465 -15.73 -16.05 -20.35
N GLN A 466 -15.13 -14.99 -19.78
CA GLN A 466 -14.78 -13.80 -20.56
C GLN A 466 -13.64 -14.08 -21.55
N ILE A 467 -12.59 -14.82 -21.15
CA ILE A 467 -11.50 -15.13 -22.09
C ILE A 467 -11.98 -16.03 -23.24
N GLN A 468 -12.93 -16.93 -22.98
CA GLN A 468 -13.55 -17.75 -24.01
C GLN A 468 -14.31 -16.89 -25.04
N GLU A 469 -15.13 -15.96 -24.57
CA GLU A 469 -15.85 -15.03 -25.45
C GLU A 469 -14.88 -14.18 -26.30
N LEU A 470 -13.79 -13.69 -25.70
CA LEU A 470 -12.75 -12.94 -26.42
C LEU A 470 -12.03 -13.81 -27.45
N ALA A 471 -11.75 -15.07 -27.14
CA ALA A 471 -11.16 -16.03 -28.07
C ALA A 471 -12.09 -16.33 -29.25
N GLU A 472 -13.38 -16.56 -29.00
CA GLU A 472 -14.39 -16.78 -30.04
C GLU A 472 -14.51 -15.58 -30.99
N LYS A 473 -14.51 -14.35 -30.45
CA LYS A 473 -14.49 -13.12 -31.26
C LYS A 473 -13.28 -13.06 -32.19
N LEU A 474 -12.10 -13.45 -31.71
CA LEU A 474 -10.90 -13.54 -32.56
C LEU A 474 -11.03 -14.65 -33.58
N GLU A 475 -11.62 -15.78 -33.22
CA GLU A 475 -11.86 -16.89 -34.16
C GLU A 475 -12.78 -16.49 -35.31
N THR A 476 -13.95 -15.92 -35.01
CA THR A 476 -14.90 -15.43 -36.01
C THR A 476 -14.32 -14.33 -36.88
N LYS A 477 -13.40 -13.51 -36.35
CA LYS A 477 -12.75 -12.44 -37.12
C LYS A 477 -11.64 -12.96 -38.03
N TYR A 478 -10.79 -13.86 -37.55
CA TYR A 478 -9.55 -14.25 -38.22
C TYR A 478 -9.57 -15.62 -38.86
N PHE A 479 -10.53 -16.50 -38.58
CA PHE A 479 -10.55 -17.84 -39.14
C PHE A 479 -11.71 -18.02 -40.14
N VAL A 480 -11.91 -17.01 -40.98
CA VAL A 480 -12.95 -16.96 -42.04
C VAL A 480 -12.36 -17.11 -43.43
N GLY A 481 -13.04 -17.85 -44.32
CA GLY A 481 -12.75 -17.86 -45.76
C GLY A 481 -11.47 -18.60 -46.18
N GLY A 482 -11.55 -19.93 -46.26
CA GLY A 482 -10.52 -20.79 -46.86
C GLY A 482 -9.31 -21.10 -45.96
N TRP A 483 -9.41 -20.80 -44.66
CA TRP A 483 -8.45 -21.27 -43.65
C TRP A 483 -8.86 -22.66 -43.19
N LYS A 484 -7.95 -23.62 -43.29
CA LYS A 484 -8.19 -25.03 -42.95
C LYS A 484 -7.23 -25.47 -41.86
N GLU A 485 -7.57 -26.51 -41.12
CA GLU A 485 -6.58 -27.16 -40.24
C GLU A 485 -5.36 -27.59 -41.06
N PRO A 486 -4.14 -27.50 -40.50
CA PRO A 486 -2.97 -28.09 -41.13
C PRO A 486 -3.18 -29.60 -41.27
N GLU A 487 -2.73 -30.17 -42.38
CA GLU A 487 -2.67 -31.62 -42.53
C GLU A 487 -1.77 -32.19 -41.43
N ALA A 488 -2.23 -33.25 -40.75
CA ALA A 488 -1.43 -33.93 -39.74
C ALA A 488 -0.28 -34.67 -40.44
N GLU A 489 0.95 -34.41 -40.03
CA GLU A 489 2.11 -35.26 -40.33
C GLU A 489 2.09 -36.52 -39.45
#